data_AF-A0A9D7UHG9-F1
#
_entry.id   AF-A0A9D7UHG9-F1
#
_cell.length_a   1.000
_cell.length_b   1.000
_cell.length_c   1.000
_cell.angle_alpha   90.00
_cell.angle_beta   90.00
_cell.angle_gamma   90.00
#
_symmetry.space_group_name_H-M   'P 1'
#
loop_
_entity.id
_entity.type
_entity.pdbx_description
1 polymer ?
#
loop_
_entity_poly.entity_id
_entity_poly.type
_entity_poly.pdbx_seq_one_letter_code
_entity_poly.pdbx_strand_id
1 'polypeptide(L)'
;MPNPRPRSCLMLAAPLLMAGCLSPDAAAPVADSALRHARAAQAAHAQDVSALRAATVALLEVRRRRLLTDLHLEFVSRWTDPDGRADPDAFDRALADPGEDAALVADVRFGLLTRANAQTLIADFAAAESLSSAADLQRAMLAGLSPVSRHDADARSLLAALDERASRSAALHAELLADAGALAAFTDQRPALDEASRAAASELWTLAVAGALHDPAQRAAAQRLLEQLLALGER
;
A
#
# COMPACT_ATOMS: atom_id res chain seq x y z
N MET A 1 -20.75 3.08 18.21
CA MET A 1 -19.29 3.09 18.00
C MET A 1 -18.90 4.40 17.35
N PRO A 2 -18.19 5.30 18.05
CA PRO A 2 -17.84 6.61 17.52
C PRO A 2 -16.63 6.53 16.58
N ASN A 3 -16.82 7.10 15.39
CA ASN A 3 -15.87 7.18 14.29
C ASN A 3 -14.74 8.17 14.65
N PRO A 4 -13.45 7.76 14.70
CA PRO A 4 -12.37 8.71 14.90
C PRO A 4 -12.19 9.54 13.63
N ARG A 5 -12.56 10.83 13.69
CA ARG A 5 -12.28 11.81 12.62
C ARG A 5 -10.77 11.95 12.42
N PRO A 6 -10.30 12.20 11.17
CA PRO A 6 -8.89 12.31 10.86
C PRO A 6 -8.29 13.56 11.52
N ARG A 7 -7.29 13.35 12.38
CA ARG A 7 -6.46 14.41 12.99
C ARG A 7 -5.42 15.00 12.01
N SER A 8 -5.49 14.64 10.73
CA SER A 8 -4.44 14.93 9.74
C SER A 8 -4.49 16.35 9.13
N CYS A 9 -5.61 17.08 9.23
CA CYS A 9 -5.67 18.45 8.69
C CYS A 9 -4.93 19.49 9.55
N LEU A 10 -4.61 19.19 10.81
CA LEU A 10 -3.97 20.15 11.72
C LEU A 10 -2.44 20.23 11.57
N MET A 11 -1.78 19.26 10.93
CA MET A 11 -0.32 19.30 10.73
C MET A 11 0.13 20.08 9.49
N LEU A 12 -0.73 20.28 8.49
CA LEU A 12 -0.40 21.05 7.27
C LEU A 12 -0.67 22.55 7.41
N ALA A 13 -1.58 22.97 8.29
CA ALA A 13 -1.84 24.39 8.52
C ALA A 13 -0.74 25.10 9.35
N ALA A 14 -0.01 24.35 10.17
CA ALA A 14 1.05 24.90 11.03
C ALA A 14 2.23 25.52 10.25
N PRO A 15 2.83 24.88 9.22
CA PRO A 15 3.90 25.50 8.46
C PRO A 15 3.42 26.69 7.59
N LEU A 16 2.19 26.66 7.09
CA LEU A 16 1.61 27.77 6.29
C LEU A 16 1.31 29.01 7.15
N LEU A 17 0.87 28.84 8.39
CA LEU A 17 0.69 29.95 9.33
C LEU A 17 2.03 30.47 9.90
N MET A 18 3.02 29.60 10.08
CA MET A 18 4.35 29.99 10.55
C MET A 18 5.17 30.74 9.49
N ALA A 19 4.98 30.45 8.20
CA ALA A 19 5.60 31.20 7.11
C ALA A 19 5.14 32.67 7.08
N GLY A 20 3.89 32.96 7.50
CA GLY A 20 3.38 34.33 7.67
C GLY A 20 3.88 35.05 8.93
N CYS A 21 4.54 34.35 9.86
CA CYS A 21 5.09 34.90 11.10
C CYS A 21 6.63 34.97 11.12
N LEU A 22 7.29 34.45 10.08
CA LEU A 22 8.74 34.53 9.92
C LEU A 22 9.11 35.79 9.15
N SER A 23 10.24 36.41 9.51
CA SER A 23 10.78 37.50 8.70
C SER A 23 11.04 36.98 7.28
N PRO A 24 10.93 37.83 6.25
CA PRO A 24 11.10 37.41 4.86
C PRO A 24 12.43 36.68 4.59
N ASP A 25 13.50 37.08 5.29
CA ASP A 25 14.82 36.46 5.20
C ASP A 25 14.88 35.03 5.77
N ALA A 26 13.95 34.67 6.64
CA ALA A 26 13.82 33.33 7.23
C ALA A 26 12.82 32.43 6.48
N ALA A 27 11.94 32.98 5.64
CA ALA A 27 10.89 32.23 4.95
C ALA A 27 11.44 31.38 3.78
N ALA A 28 12.30 31.95 2.94
CA ALA A 28 12.92 31.25 1.81
C ALA A 28 13.74 30.00 2.21
N PRO A 29 14.67 30.06 3.19
CA PRO A 29 15.43 28.87 3.59
C PRO A 29 14.55 27.77 4.21
N VAL A 30 13.44 28.14 4.87
CA VAL A 30 12.46 27.18 5.40
C VAL A 30 11.69 26.51 4.26
N ALA A 31 11.23 27.27 3.26
CA ALA A 31 10.53 26.73 2.08
C ALA A 31 11.44 25.79 1.26
N ASP A 32 12.69 26.18 1.02
CA ASP A 32 13.69 25.32 0.38
C ASP A 32 13.96 24.05 1.18
N SER A 33 14.07 24.18 2.50
CA SER A 33 14.24 23.01 3.36
C SER A 33 13.02 22.09 3.32
N ALA A 34 11.80 22.62 3.33
CA ALA A 34 10.57 21.85 3.19
C ALA A 34 10.52 21.11 1.85
N LEU A 35 10.87 21.78 0.75
CA LEU A 35 10.93 21.17 -0.58
C LEU A 35 11.98 20.05 -0.66
N ARG A 36 13.17 20.23 -0.08
CA ARG A 36 14.20 19.17 0.00
C ARG A 36 13.70 17.97 0.80
N HIS A 37 13.08 18.20 1.96
CA HIS A 37 12.54 17.11 2.78
C HIS A 37 11.40 16.38 2.07
N ALA A 38 10.50 17.09 1.37
CA ALA A 38 9.43 16.48 0.59
C ALA A 38 9.98 15.57 -0.52
N ARG A 39 11.00 16.02 -1.27
CA ARG A 39 11.69 15.20 -2.29
C ARG A 39 12.35 13.97 -1.70
N ALA A 40 13.08 14.14 -0.60
CA ALA A 40 13.75 13.04 0.09
C ALA A 40 12.74 12.00 0.60
N ALA A 41 11.62 12.45 1.19
CA ALA A 41 10.55 11.59 1.65
C ALA A 41 9.87 10.82 0.51
N GLN A 42 9.59 11.46 -0.62
CA GLN A 42 9.04 10.79 -1.80
C GLN A 42 9.99 9.72 -2.35
N ALA A 43 11.29 10.03 -2.44
CA ALA A 43 12.30 9.08 -2.92
C ALA A 43 12.44 7.87 -1.99
N ALA A 44 12.52 8.11 -0.67
CA ALA A 44 12.56 7.03 0.34
C ALA A 44 11.30 6.16 0.27
N HIS A 45 10.12 6.78 0.16
CA HIS A 45 8.86 6.05 0.02
C HIS A 45 8.85 5.12 -1.21
N ALA A 46 9.33 5.60 -2.37
CA ALA A 46 9.40 4.78 -3.57
C ALA A 46 10.35 3.57 -3.39
N GLN A 47 11.47 3.76 -2.71
CA GLN A 47 12.41 2.68 -2.38
C GLN A 47 11.78 1.65 -1.43
N ASP A 48 11.13 2.13 -0.36
CA ASP A 48 10.48 1.27 0.64
C ASP A 48 9.35 0.45 0.04
N VAL A 49 8.51 1.05 -0.80
CA VAL A 49 7.43 0.35 -1.51
C VAL A 49 8.00 -0.74 -2.41
N SER A 50 9.05 -0.43 -3.17
CA SER A 50 9.72 -1.40 -4.05
C SER A 50 10.30 -2.57 -3.26
N ALA A 51 11.01 -2.29 -2.16
CA ALA A 51 11.58 -3.29 -1.27
C ALA A 51 10.51 -4.16 -0.62
N LEU A 52 9.44 -3.55 -0.11
CA LEU A 52 8.31 -4.28 0.49
C LEU A 52 7.62 -5.19 -0.53
N ARG A 53 7.42 -4.69 -1.75
CA ARG A 53 6.83 -5.49 -2.84
C ARG A 53 7.72 -6.69 -3.19
N ALA A 54 9.02 -6.49 -3.36
CA ALA A 54 9.97 -7.55 -3.67
C ALA A 54 10.02 -8.61 -2.55
N ALA A 55 10.07 -8.19 -1.29
CA ALA A 55 10.03 -9.08 -0.13
C ALA A 55 8.72 -9.89 -0.08
N THR A 56 7.59 -9.25 -0.38
CA THR A 56 6.28 -9.91 -0.42
C THR A 56 6.24 -10.98 -1.50
N VAL A 57 6.71 -10.68 -2.72
CA VAL A 57 6.80 -11.65 -3.82
C VAL A 57 7.67 -12.84 -3.42
N ALA A 58 8.86 -12.61 -2.85
CA ALA A 58 9.76 -13.67 -2.42
C ALA A 58 9.11 -14.58 -1.36
N LEU A 59 8.43 -14.02 -0.36
CA LEU A 59 7.73 -14.80 0.67
C LEU A 59 6.56 -15.62 0.10
N LEU A 60 5.80 -15.05 -0.83
CA LEU A 60 4.72 -15.75 -1.53
C LEU A 60 5.26 -16.93 -2.35
N GLU A 61 6.42 -16.75 -3.00
CA GLU A 61 7.09 -17.81 -3.75
C GLU A 61 7.61 -18.93 -2.83
N VAL A 62 8.27 -18.58 -1.71
CA VAL A 62 8.73 -19.57 -0.71
C VAL A 62 7.54 -20.38 -0.18
N ARG A 63 6.44 -19.72 0.15
CA ARG A 63 5.22 -20.39 0.61
C ARG A 63 4.64 -21.32 -0.45
N ARG A 64 4.58 -20.86 -1.71
CA ARG A 64 4.10 -21.68 -2.84
C ARG A 64 4.97 -22.93 -3.04
N ARG A 65 6.30 -22.79 -2.97
CA ARG A 65 7.24 -23.92 -3.08
C ARG A 65 7.02 -24.92 -1.95
N ARG A 66 6.85 -24.45 -0.71
CA ARG A 66 6.56 -25.31 0.44
C ARG A 66 5.24 -26.08 0.24
N LEU A 67 4.17 -25.43 -0.18
CA LEU A 67 2.89 -26.09 -0.47
C LEU A 67 3.05 -27.19 -1.52
N LEU A 68 3.79 -26.93 -2.60
CA LEU A 68 4.05 -27.94 -3.64
C LEU A 68 4.88 -29.11 -3.10
N THR A 69 5.86 -28.85 -2.23
CA THR A 69 6.64 -29.91 -1.57
C THR A 69 5.77 -30.75 -0.64
N ASP A 70 4.93 -30.11 0.17
CA ASP A 70 4.02 -30.81 1.09
C ASP A 70 3.04 -31.69 0.30
N LEU A 71 2.48 -31.18 -0.81
CA LEU A 71 1.63 -31.95 -1.73
C LEU A 71 2.37 -33.09 -2.42
N HIS A 72 3.62 -32.88 -2.82
CA HIS A 72 4.43 -33.94 -3.41
C HIS A 72 4.67 -35.08 -2.42
N LEU A 73 5.03 -34.76 -1.18
CA LEU A 73 5.22 -35.75 -0.12
C LEU A 73 3.91 -36.46 0.22
N GLU A 74 2.79 -35.74 0.26
CA GLU A 74 1.45 -36.35 0.41
C GLU A 74 1.17 -37.36 -0.72
N PHE A 75 1.42 -36.99 -1.97
CA PHE A 75 1.21 -37.88 -3.12
C PHE A 75 2.05 -39.15 -3.05
N VAL A 76 3.36 -39.00 -2.82
CA VAL A 76 4.29 -40.14 -2.74
C VAL A 76 3.97 -41.05 -1.55
N SER A 77 3.57 -40.48 -0.41
CA SER A 77 3.32 -41.29 0.80
C SER A 77 1.96 -41.97 0.82
N ARG A 78 0.94 -41.42 0.12
CA ARG A 78 -0.44 -41.89 0.22
C ARG A 78 -0.98 -42.55 -1.04
N TRP A 79 -0.57 -42.08 -2.20
CA TRP A 79 -1.20 -42.45 -3.48
C TRP A 79 -0.30 -43.29 -4.37
N THR A 80 0.93 -43.56 -3.94
CA THR A 80 1.84 -44.49 -4.62
C THR A 80 2.21 -45.65 -3.70
N ASP A 81 2.30 -46.84 -4.28
CA ASP A 81 2.75 -48.06 -3.61
C ASP A 81 4.28 -48.07 -3.41
N PRO A 82 4.84 -49.04 -2.66
CA PRO A 82 6.29 -49.15 -2.45
C PRO A 82 7.11 -49.38 -3.74
N ASP A 83 6.48 -49.80 -4.83
CA ASP A 83 7.10 -49.99 -6.14
C ASP A 83 7.04 -48.69 -7.00
N GLY A 84 6.50 -47.60 -6.45
CA GLY A 84 6.36 -46.30 -7.12
C GLY A 84 5.19 -46.25 -8.11
N ARG A 85 4.24 -47.18 -8.04
CA ARG A 85 3.06 -47.24 -8.90
C ARG A 85 1.87 -46.58 -8.21
N ALA A 86 0.91 -46.11 -8.99
CA ALA A 86 -0.34 -45.57 -8.46
C ALA A 86 -1.11 -46.63 -7.65
N ASP A 87 -1.58 -46.25 -6.45
CA ASP A 87 -2.47 -47.05 -5.60
C ASP A 87 -3.89 -46.45 -5.60
N PRO A 88 -4.75 -46.80 -6.57
CA PRO A 88 -6.12 -46.29 -6.64
C PRO A 88 -7.01 -46.80 -5.48
N ASP A 89 -6.69 -47.95 -4.89
CA ASP A 89 -7.44 -48.51 -3.77
C ASP A 89 -7.19 -47.72 -2.49
N ALA A 90 -5.96 -47.23 -2.28
CA ALA A 90 -5.66 -46.29 -1.19
C ALA A 90 -6.47 -45.01 -1.30
N PHE A 91 -6.57 -44.45 -2.51
CA PHE A 91 -7.39 -43.27 -2.76
C PHE A 91 -8.88 -43.53 -2.48
N ASP A 92 -9.42 -44.67 -2.92
CA ASP A 92 -10.83 -45.01 -2.67
C ASP A 92 -11.13 -45.22 -1.18
N ARG A 93 -10.20 -45.84 -0.43
CA ARG A 93 -10.29 -45.95 1.05
C ARG A 93 -10.30 -44.57 1.71
N ALA A 94 -9.39 -43.70 1.31
CA ALA A 94 -9.27 -42.34 1.85
C ALA A 94 -10.51 -41.48 1.53
N LEU A 95 -11.08 -41.63 0.33
CA LEU A 95 -12.31 -40.95 -0.06
C LEU A 95 -13.51 -41.39 0.79
N ALA A 96 -13.55 -42.65 1.22
CA ALA A 96 -14.59 -43.19 2.10
C ALA A 96 -14.44 -42.75 3.57
N ASP A 97 -13.25 -42.32 4.01
CA ASP A 97 -13.00 -41.89 5.39
C ASP A 97 -13.37 -40.40 5.62
N PRO A 98 -14.45 -40.07 6.33
CA PRO A 98 -14.85 -38.68 6.55
C PRO A 98 -13.81 -37.84 7.33
N GLY A 99 -12.87 -38.46 8.03
CA GLY A 99 -11.78 -37.79 8.74
C GLY A 99 -10.59 -37.42 7.85
N GLU A 100 -10.53 -37.92 6.62
CA GLU A 100 -9.42 -37.67 5.70
C GLU A 100 -9.38 -36.20 5.24
N ASP A 101 -8.20 -35.58 5.36
CA ASP A 101 -7.96 -34.16 5.07
C ASP A 101 -7.00 -33.91 3.90
N ALA A 102 -6.51 -34.97 3.25
CA ALA A 102 -5.65 -34.87 2.09
C ALA A 102 -6.26 -33.98 0.98
N ALA A 103 -5.40 -33.19 0.32
CA ALA A 103 -5.84 -32.14 -0.60
C ALA A 103 -6.64 -32.71 -1.79
N LEU A 104 -6.21 -33.83 -2.35
CA LEU A 104 -6.87 -34.48 -3.47
C LEU A 104 -8.29 -34.98 -3.10
N VAL A 105 -8.44 -35.50 -1.88
CA VAL A 105 -9.72 -36.00 -1.35
C VAL A 105 -10.67 -34.82 -1.11
N ALA A 106 -10.17 -33.73 -0.54
CA ALA A 106 -10.94 -32.51 -0.36
C ALA A 106 -11.46 -31.97 -1.72
N ASP A 107 -10.60 -31.90 -2.73
CA ASP A 107 -10.97 -31.40 -4.06
C ASP A 107 -12.07 -32.24 -4.71
N VAL A 108 -12.07 -33.57 -4.50
CA VAL A 108 -13.15 -34.44 -4.98
C VAL A 108 -14.44 -34.24 -4.18
N ARG A 109 -14.36 -34.12 -2.86
CA ARG A 109 -15.54 -33.90 -2.00
C ARG A 109 -16.23 -32.56 -2.26
N PHE A 110 -15.45 -31.52 -2.53
CA PHE A 110 -15.97 -30.20 -2.90
C PHE A 110 -16.42 -30.13 -4.37
N GLY A 111 -16.30 -31.20 -5.15
CA GLY A 111 -16.70 -31.24 -6.55
C GLY A 111 -15.81 -30.42 -7.49
N LEU A 112 -14.60 -30.05 -7.04
CA LEU A 112 -13.59 -29.36 -7.86
C LEU A 112 -12.90 -30.33 -8.82
N LEU A 113 -12.81 -31.59 -8.42
CA LEU A 113 -12.25 -32.67 -9.22
C LEU A 113 -13.23 -33.86 -9.22
N THR A 114 -13.34 -34.57 -10.35
CA THR A 114 -14.09 -35.82 -10.36
C THR A 114 -13.23 -36.96 -9.82
N ARG A 115 -13.85 -38.01 -9.28
CA ARG A 115 -13.13 -39.22 -8.83
C ARG A 115 -12.24 -39.80 -9.94
N ALA A 116 -12.75 -39.85 -11.18
CA ALA A 116 -12.00 -40.34 -12.33
C ALA A 116 -10.77 -39.46 -12.62
N ASN A 117 -10.92 -38.13 -12.62
CA ASN A 117 -9.80 -37.22 -12.85
C ASN A 117 -8.75 -37.30 -11.73
N ALA A 118 -9.17 -37.54 -10.48
CA ALA A 118 -8.25 -37.75 -9.36
C ALA A 118 -7.40 -39.02 -9.56
N GLN A 119 -8.03 -40.12 -9.96
CA GLN A 119 -7.32 -41.37 -10.26
C GLN A 119 -6.37 -41.22 -11.45
N THR A 120 -6.78 -40.51 -12.51
CA THR A 120 -5.89 -40.16 -13.63
C THR A 120 -4.70 -39.34 -13.16
N LEU A 121 -4.93 -38.32 -12.31
CA LEU A 121 -3.86 -37.49 -11.78
C LEU A 121 -2.85 -38.31 -10.95
N ILE A 122 -3.32 -39.25 -10.12
CA ILE A 122 -2.45 -40.16 -9.37
C ILE A 122 -1.62 -41.03 -10.34
N ALA A 123 -2.25 -41.61 -11.36
CA ALA A 123 -1.58 -42.44 -12.36
C ALA A 123 -0.51 -41.67 -13.13
N ASP A 124 -0.86 -40.48 -13.64
CA ASP A 124 0.05 -39.61 -14.37
C ASP A 124 1.22 -39.14 -13.48
N PHE A 125 0.95 -38.88 -12.19
CA PHE A 125 1.97 -38.43 -11.24
C PHE A 125 2.98 -39.55 -10.95
N ALA A 126 2.50 -40.76 -10.70
CA ALA A 126 3.34 -41.94 -10.51
C ALA A 126 4.18 -42.23 -11.77
N ALA A 127 3.58 -42.13 -12.95
CA ALA A 127 4.29 -42.26 -14.22
C ALA A 127 5.39 -41.19 -14.36
N ALA A 128 5.10 -39.95 -13.99
CA ALA A 128 6.07 -38.85 -14.02
C ALA A 128 7.22 -39.06 -13.02
N GLU A 129 6.99 -39.68 -11.86
CA GLU A 129 8.01 -39.99 -10.85
C GLU A 129 9.12 -40.91 -11.38
N SER A 130 8.76 -41.84 -12.28
CA SER A 130 9.73 -42.71 -12.95
C SER A 130 10.64 -42.00 -13.97
N LEU A 131 10.36 -40.73 -14.33
CA LEU A 131 11.12 -39.97 -15.32
C LEU A 131 12.18 -39.07 -14.65
N SER A 132 13.44 -39.23 -15.05
CA SER A 132 14.58 -38.50 -14.48
C SER A 132 14.55 -36.97 -14.62
N SER A 133 13.66 -36.41 -15.46
CA SER A 133 13.55 -34.98 -15.74
C SER A 133 12.14 -34.38 -15.50
N ALA A 134 11.23 -35.09 -14.83
CA ALA A 134 9.83 -34.66 -14.73
C ALA A 134 9.49 -33.73 -13.55
N ALA A 135 10.47 -33.20 -12.82
CA ALA A 135 10.22 -32.36 -11.64
C ALA A 135 9.31 -31.15 -11.93
N ASP A 136 9.48 -30.49 -13.08
CA ASP A 136 8.64 -29.35 -13.45
C ASP A 136 7.23 -29.78 -13.88
N LEU A 137 7.09 -30.93 -14.53
CA LEU A 137 5.79 -31.53 -14.87
C LEU A 137 5.03 -31.89 -13.59
N GLN A 138 5.67 -32.56 -12.63
CA GLN A 138 5.09 -32.91 -11.33
C GLN A 138 4.58 -31.66 -10.59
N ARG A 139 5.38 -30.60 -10.55
CA ARG A 139 4.96 -29.32 -9.93
C ARG A 139 3.77 -28.71 -10.68
N ALA A 140 3.74 -28.79 -12.01
CA ALA A 140 2.63 -28.27 -12.80
C ALA A 140 1.33 -29.04 -12.54
N MET A 141 1.41 -30.36 -12.38
CA MET A 141 0.26 -31.21 -12.05
C MET A 141 -0.30 -30.87 -10.66
N LEU A 142 0.56 -30.75 -9.65
CA LEU A 142 0.15 -30.41 -8.28
C LEU A 142 -0.33 -28.97 -8.12
N ALA A 143 0.11 -28.06 -9.00
CA ALA A 143 -0.33 -26.66 -8.97
C ALA A 143 -1.82 -26.47 -9.28
N GLY A 144 -2.48 -27.47 -9.90
CA GLY A 144 -3.91 -27.46 -10.16
C GLY A 144 -4.78 -27.68 -8.92
N LEU A 145 -4.22 -28.19 -7.83
CA LEU A 145 -4.97 -28.52 -6.61
C LEU A 145 -5.40 -27.27 -5.84
N SER A 146 -6.53 -27.37 -5.13
CA SER A 146 -7.13 -26.22 -4.45
C SER A 146 -6.24 -25.50 -3.45
N PRO A 147 -5.32 -26.14 -2.70
CA PRO A 147 -4.44 -25.40 -1.79
C PRO A 147 -3.51 -24.44 -2.53
N VAL A 148 -2.97 -24.85 -3.68
CA VAL A 148 -2.06 -24.01 -4.49
C VAL A 148 -2.84 -22.95 -5.23
N SER A 149 -3.98 -23.30 -5.84
CA SER A 149 -4.79 -22.33 -6.58
C SER A 149 -5.39 -21.25 -5.68
N ARG A 150 -5.81 -21.60 -4.44
CA ARG A 150 -6.22 -20.62 -3.41
C ARG A 150 -5.06 -19.74 -2.98
N HIS A 151 -3.90 -20.32 -2.67
CA HIS A 151 -2.70 -19.54 -2.36
C HIS A 151 -2.34 -18.55 -3.48
N ASP A 152 -2.39 -18.99 -4.74
CA ASP A 152 -2.09 -18.14 -5.89
C ASP A 152 -3.15 -17.02 -6.08
N ALA A 153 -4.42 -17.29 -5.76
CA ALA A 153 -5.47 -16.28 -5.76
C ALA A 153 -5.28 -15.24 -4.64
N ASP A 154 -5.01 -15.70 -3.41
CA ASP A 154 -4.73 -14.85 -2.26
C ASP A 154 -3.48 -14.00 -2.48
N ALA A 155 -2.42 -14.59 -3.06
CA ALA A 155 -1.19 -13.92 -3.44
C ALA A 155 -1.44 -12.77 -4.43
N ARG A 156 -2.24 -13.01 -5.48
CA ARG A 156 -2.63 -11.97 -6.44
C ARG A 156 -3.43 -10.86 -5.77
N SER A 157 -4.38 -11.20 -4.91
CA SER A 157 -5.18 -10.22 -4.17
C SER A 157 -4.33 -9.35 -3.24
N LEU A 158 -3.40 -9.97 -2.50
CA LEU A 158 -2.47 -9.27 -1.61
C LEU A 158 -1.58 -8.29 -2.37
N LEU A 159 -0.99 -8.72 -3.49
CA LEU A 159 -0.14 -7.87 -4.32
C LEU A 159 -0.93 -6.70 -4.91
N ALA A 160 -2.16 -6.94 -5.38
CA ALA A 160 -3.03 -5.87 -5.87
C ALA A 160 -3.37 -4.85 -4.77
N ALA A 161 -3.69 -5.31 -3.56
CA ALA A 161 -3.96 -4.43 -2.42
C ALA A 161 -2.73 -3.61 -2.00
N LEU A 162 -1.53 -4.21 -2.08
CA LEU A 162 -0.27 -3.51 -1.84
C LEU A 162 -0.01 -2.43 -2.89
N ASP A 163 -0.20 -2.76 -4.18
CA ASP A 163 -0.04 -1.82 -5.29
C ASP A 163 -1.06 -0.66 -5.19
N GLU A 164 -2.31 -0.93 -4.80
CA GLU A 164 -3.33 0.10 -4.57
C GLU A 164 -3.02 0.98 -3.33
N ARG A 165 -2.46 0.40 -2.27
CA ARG A 165 -2.02 1.16 -1.10
C ARG A 165 -0.84 2.06 -1.45
N ALA A 166 0.12 1.53 -2.21
CA ALA A 166 1.28 2.27 -2.68
C ALA A 166 0.89 3.45 -3.58
N SER A 167 -0.03 3.25 -4.52
CA SER A 167 -0.48 4.33 -5.40
C SER A 167 -1.17 5.48 -4.64
N ARG A 168 -2.03 5.15 -3.67
CA ARG A 168 -2.66 6.16 -2.78
C ARG A 168 -1.63 6.91 -1.94
N SER A 169 -0.62 6.21 -1.42
CA SER A 169 0.45 6.85 -0.66
C SER A 169 1.32 7.75 -1.55
N ALA A 170 1.63 7.31 -2.77
CA ALA A 170 2.38 8.10 -3.74
C ALA A 170 1.65 9.39 -4.13
N ALA A 171 0.31 9.36 -4.25
CA ALA A 171 -0.49 10.56 -4.48
C ALA A 171 -0.33 11.59 -3.34
N LEU A 172 -0.36 11.16 -2.07
CA LEU A 172 -0.13 12.04 -0.92
C LEU A 172 1.28 12.66 -0.92
N HIS A 173 2.30 11.89 -1.32
CA HIS A 173 3.66 12.43 -1.46
C HIS A 173 3.78 13.42 -2.62
N ALA A 174 3.05 13.19 -3.72
CA ALA A 174 3.00 14.13 -4.84
C ALA A 174 2.30 15.44 -4.46
N GLU A 175 1.19 15.37 -3.71
CA GLU A 175 0.50 16.54 -3.14
C GLU A 175 1.43 17.32 -2.21
N LEU A 176 2.09 16.65 -1.26
CA LEU A 176 3.06 17.29 -0.36
C LEU A 176 4.20 17.98 -1.13
N LEU A 177 4.70 17.35 -2.20
CA LEU A 177 5.73 17.93 -3.04
C LEU A 177 5.22 19.15 -3.81
N ALA A 178 3.99 19.10 -4.33
CA ALA A 178 3.36 20.22 -5.01
C ALA A 178 3.15 21.40 -4.06
N ASP A 179 2.67 21.14 -2.84
CA ASP A 179 2.48 22.15 -1.80
C ASP A 179 3.80 22.79 -1.37
N ALA A 180 4.84 21.98 -1.16
CA ALA A 180 6.18 22.48 -0.83
C ALA A 180 6.79 23.30 -1.99
N GLY A 181 6.54 22.88 -3.23
CA GLY A 181 6.95 23.61 -4.43
C GLY A 181 6.21 24.93 -4.60
N ALA A 182 4.89 24.95 -4.34
CA ALA A 182 4.08 26.17 -4.35
C ALA A 182 4.52 27.15 -3.27
N LEU A 183 4.84 26.66 -2.06
CA LEU A 183 5.39 27.49 -0.99
C LEU A 183 6.74 28.10 -1.39
N ALA A 184 7.65 27.31 -1.94
CA ALA A 184 8.94 27.80 -2.43
C ALA A 184 8.78 28.85 -3.54
N ALA A 185 7.90 28.59 -4.52
CA ALA A 185 7.60 29.53 -5.59
C ALA A 185 6.97 30.83 -5.08
N PHE A 186 6.05 30.76 -4.11
CA PHE A 186 5.46 31.92 -3.46
C PHE A 186 6.52 32.77 -2.74
N THR A 187 7.46 32.13 -2.04
CA THR A 187 8.56 32.85 -1.38
C THR A 187 9.57 33.46 -2.35
N ASP A 188 9.71 32.89 -3.56
CA ASP A 188 10.66 33.36 -4.58
C ASP A 188 10.07 34.47 -5.47
N GLN A 189 8.78 34.38 -5.81
CA GLN A 189 8.08 35.33 -6.68
C GLN A 189 7.65 36.63 -5.99
N ARG A 190 8.15 36.92 -4.77
CA ARG A 190 7.79 38.06 -3.91
C ARG A 190 7.15 39.18 -4.74
N PRO A 191 5.80 39.26 -4.85
CA PRO A 191 5.23 40.52 -5.24
C PRO A 191 5.71 41.47 -4.15
N ALA A 192 6.42 42.55 -4.51
CA ALA A 192 6.36 43.73 -3.66
C ALA A 192 4.88 43.91 -3.37
N LEU A 193 4.47 43.99 -2.10
CA LEU A 193 3.08 44.23 -1.73
C LEU A 193 2.67 45.51 -2.46
N ASP A 194 2.07 45.35 -3.64
CA ASP A 194 1.58 46.47 -4.39
C ASP A 194 0.31 46.95 -3.69
N GLU A 195 -0.10 48.18 -3.99
CA GLU A 195 -1.25 48.80 -3.36
C GLU A 195 -2.49 47.88 -3.41
N ALA A 196 -2.64 47.14 -4.51
CA ALA A 196 -3.75 46.22 -4.75
C ALA A 196 -3.73 44.99 -3.83
N SER A 197 -2.58 44.36 -3.66
CA SER A 197 -2.42 43.19 -2.78
C SER A 197 -2.59 43.57 -1.31
N ARG A 198 -2.17 44.78 -0.90
CA ARG A 198 -2.41 45.31 0.45
C ARG A 198 -3.88 45.58 0.72
N ALA A 199 -4.56 46.17 -0.27
CA ALA A 199 -6.00 46.42 -0.18
C ALA A 199 -6.77 45.11 -0.04
N ALA A 200 -6.46 44.11 -0.86
CA ALA A 200 -7.08 42.79 -0.78
C ALA A 200 -6.81 42.06 0.56
N ALA A 201 -5.57 42.10 1.05
CA ALA A 201 -5.21 41.53 2.35
C ALA A 201 -5.94 42.23 3.51
N SER A 202 -6.08 43.56 3.44
CA SER A 202 -6.81 44.35 4.45
C SER A 202 -8.30 44.05 4.43
N GLU A 203 -8.89 43.90 3.24
CA GLU A 203 -10.30 43.56 3.08
C GLU A 203 -10.60 42.17 3.63
N LEU A 204 -9.79 41.16 3.28
CA LEU A 204 -9.93 39.80 3.78
C LEU A 204 -9.73 39.71 5.31
N TRP A 205 -8.75 40.43 5.85
CA TRP A 205 -8.54 40.50 7.30
C TRP A 205 -9.71 41.17 8.02
N THR A 206 -10.25 42.24 7.43
CA THR A 206 -11.42 42.93 8.00
C THR A 206 -12.64 42.02 8.01
N LEU A 207 -12.88 41.27 6.93
CA LEU A 207 -13.99 40.32 6.82
C LEU A 207 -13.84 39.11 7.76
N ALA A 208 -12.67 38.48 7.78
CA ALA A 208 -12.46 37.21 8.47
C ALA A 208 -12.11 37.37 9.96
N VAL A 209 -11.37 38.42 10.32
CA VAL A 209 -10.84 38.63 11.67
C VAL A 209 -11.61 39.73 12.39
N ALA A 210 -11.61 40.95 11.84
CA ALA A 210 -12.25 42.08 12.53
C ALA A 210 -13.79 41.95 12.58
N GLY A 211 -14.40 41.41 11.53
CA GLY A 211 -15.85 41.18 11.44
C GLY A 211 -16.38 40.13 12.42
N ALA A 212 -15.53 39.20 12.87
CA ALA A 212 -15.89 38.19 13.87
C ALA A 212 -15.76 38.69 15.32
N LEU A 213 -15.03 39.79 15.55
CA LEU A 213 -14.76 40.32 16.89
C LEU A 213 -15.85 41.30 17.32
N HIS A 214 -16.52 41.01 18.43
CA HIS A 214 -17.63 41.83 18.91
C HIS A 214 -17.15 43.03 19.76
N ASP A 215 -16.01 42.89 20.44
CA ASP A 215 -15.41 43.94 21.27
C ASP A 215 -14.67 45.00 20.40
N PRO A 216 -15.03 46.29 20.51
CA PRO A 216 -14.38 47.37 19.77
C PRO A 216 -12.88 47.54 20.10
N ALA A 217 -12.45 47.23 21.32
CA ALA A 217 -11.03 47.30 21.70
C ALA A 217 -10.21 46.20 21.02
N GLN A 218 -10.78 45.00 20.89
CA GLN A 218 -10.15 43.87 20.19
C GLN A 218 -10.09 44.09 18.68
N ARG A 219 -11.13 44.68 18.08
CA ARG A 219 -11.10 45.11 16.67
C ARG A 219 -9.98 46.12 16.41
N ALA A 220 -9.84 47.14 17.26
CA ALA A 220 -8.78 48.13 17.14
C ALA A 220 -7.37 47.53 17.35
N ALA A 221 -7.23 46.52 18.21
CA ALA A 221 -5.98 45.78 18.36
C ALA A 221 -5.65 44.92 17.13
N ALA A 222 -6.63 44.20 16.57
CA ALA A 222 -6.47 43.39 15.36
C ALA A 222 -6.14 44.25 14.12
N GLN A 223 -6.70 45.46 14.02
CA GLN A 223 -6.39 46.39 12.94
C GLN A 223 -4.95 46.93 13.04
N ARG A 224 -4.51 47.34 14.24
CA ARG A 224 -3.12 47.76 14.47
C ARG A 224 -2.12 46.64 14.18
N LEU A 225 -2.48 45.40 14.48
CA LEU A 225 -1.64 44.24 14.17
C LEU A 225 -1.50 44.04 12.66
N LEU A 226 -2.59 44.17 11.90
CA LEU A 226 -2.54 44.12 10.43
C LEU A 226 -1.66 45.23 9.86
N GLU A 227 -1.81 46.48 10.33
CA GLU A 227 -0.99 47.61 9.89
C GLU A 227 0.50 47.37 10.17
N GLN A 228 0.83 46.80 11.33
CA GLN A 228 2.19 46.41 11.67
C GLN A 228 2.73 45.30 10.76
N LEU A 229 1.90 44.29 10.46
CA LEU A 229 2.28 43.19 9.55
C LEU A 229 2.50 43.68 8.11
N LEU A 230 1.66 44.59 7.62
CA LEU A 230 1.82 45.19 6.29
C LEU A 230 3.07 46.09 6.22
N ALA A 231 3.33 46.89 7.26
CA ALA A 231 4.53 47.73 7.34
C ALA A 231 5.84 46.92 7.44
N LEU A 232 5.79 45.71 8.01
CA LEU A 232 6.94 44.79 8.02
C LEU A 232 7.26 44.24 6.63
N GLY A 233 6.29 44.18 5.72
CA GLY A 233 6.48 43.78 4.32
C GLY A 233 7.10 44.86 3.42
N GLU A 234 7.31 46.07 3.93
CA GLU A 234 7.92 47.21 3.20
C GLU A 234 9.44 47.33 3.39
N ARG A 235 10.04 46.50 4.26
CA ARG A 235 11.49 46.47 4.54
C ARG A 235 12.13 45.26 3.86
#